data_AF-A0A1H1GKL8-F1
#
_entry.id   AF-A0A1H1GKL8-F1
#
_cell.length_a   1.000
_cell.length_b   1.000
_cell.length_c   1.000
_cell.angle_alpha   90.00
_cell.angle_beta   90.00
_cell.angle_gamma   90.00
#
_symmetry.space_group_name_H-M   'P 1'
#
loop_
_entity.id
_entity.type
_entity.pdbx_description
1 polymer ?
#
loop_
_entity_poly.entity_id
_entity_poly.type
_entity_poly.pdbx_seq_one_letter_code
_entity_poly.pdbx_strand_id
1 'polypeptide(L)' 'MVSLGATGIDRETLLDIVVNIVPMGILLFFVVLFLLYMPWEENLFLTVVSHFLTIFPLLMLVLVTYVSARVISRDQHA' A
#
# COMPACT_ATOMS: atom_id res chain seq x y z
N MET A 1 -29.68 -2.17 3.34
CA MET A 1 -28.25 -2.15 3.71
C MET A 1 -27.94 -3.45 4.42
N VAL A 2 -27.34 -4.41 3.72
CA VAL A 2 -27.07 -5.75 4.26
C VAL A 2 -25.82 -5.66 5.13
N SER A 3 -26.01 -5.68 6.45
CA SER A 3 -24.95 -5.87 7.43
C SER A 3 -24.55 -7.35 7.42
N LEU A 4 -23.38 -7.67 6.87
CA LEU A 4 -22.76 -8.98 7.04
C LEU A 4 -22.07 -8.97 8.40
N GLY A 5 -22.68 -9.64 9.37
CA GLY A 5 -22.22 -9.64 10.76
C GLY A 5 -20.93 -10.44 10.99
N ALA A 6 -20.02 -9.86 11.77
CA ALA A 6 -19.27 -10.49 12.89
C ALA A 6 -18.23 -9.55 13.53
N THR A 7 -17.86 -8.45 12.87
CA THR A 7 -16.93 -7.41 13.38
C THR A 7 -17.42 -6.07 12.83
N GLY A 8 -17.39 -4.98 13.59
CA GLY A 8 -18.00 -3.68 13.23
C GLY A 8 -17.37 -2.92 12.05
N ILE A 9 -16.97 -3.61 10.97
CA ILE A 9 -16.40 -3.02 9.76
C ILE A 9 -17.41 -3.19 8.62
N ASP A 10 -17.77 -2.07 8.00
CA ASP A 10 -18.64 -2.00 6.83
C ASP A 10 -17.91 -2.49 5.56
N ARG A 11 -18.70 -2.89 4.55
CA ARG A 11 -18.16 -3.46 3.30
C ARG A 11 -17.31 -2.45 2.50
N GLU A 12 -17.59 -1.17 2.63
CA GLU A 12 -16.86 -0.10 1.95
C GLU A 12 -15.48 0.10 2.57
N THR A 13 -15.38 0.19 3.91
CA THR A 13 -14.10 0.18 4.62
C THR A 13 -13.28 -1.08 4.33
N LEU A 14 -13.91 -2.26 4.27
CA LEU A 14 -13.21 -3.50 3.86
C LEU A 14 -12.66 -3.40 2.43
N LEU A 15 -13.43 -2.82 1.50
CA LEU A 15 -12.98 -2.62 0.13
C LEU A 15 -11.78 -1.67 0.07
N ASP A 16 -11.83 -0.55 0.80
CA ASP A 16 -10.75 0.44 0.85
C ASP A 16 -9.45 -0.13 1.41
N ILE A 17 -9.55 -0.96 2.45
CA ILE A 17 -8.41 -1.66 3.04
C ILE A 17 -7.78 -2.61 2.01
N VAL A 18 -8.58 -3.42 1.32
CA VAL A 18 -8.08 -4.39 0.33
C VAL A 18 -7.47 -3.68 -0.88
N VAL A 19 -8.12 -2.64 -1.40
CA VAL A 19 -7.67 -1.87 -2.57
C VAL A 19 -6.33 -1.19 -2.30
N ASN A 20 -5.99 -0.88 -1.04
CA ASN A 20 -4.68 -0.34 -0.67
C ASN A 20 -3.65 -1.42 -0.29
N ILE A 21 -4.05 -2.46 0.46
CA ILE A 21 -3.13 -3.51 0.93
C ILE A 21 -2.59 -4.36 -0.22
N VAL A 22 -3.42 -4.71 -1.21
CA VAL A 22 -2.98 -5.56 -2.31
C VAL A 22 -1.86 -4.89 -3.13
N PRO A 23 -1.99 -3.63 -3.59
CA PRO A 23 -0.89 -2.91 -4.23
C PRO A 23 0.35 -2.77 -3.35
N MET A 24 0.19 -2.48 -2.04
CA MET A 24 1.33 -2.41 -1.11
C MET A 24 2.09 -3.73 -1.04
N GLY A 25 1.40 -4.87 -0.97
CA GLY A 25 2.02 -6.19 -0.96
C GLY A 25 2.80 -6.48 -2.25
N ILE A 26 2.22 -6.15 -3.41
CA ILE A 26 2.89 -6.33 -4.71
C ILE A 26 4.14 -5.45 -4.80
N LEU A 27 4.05 -4.17 -4.41
CA LEU A 27 5.20 -3.26 -4.44
C LEU A 27 6.29 -3.71 -3.48
N LEU A 28 5.93 -4.10 -2.25
CA LEU A 28 6.89 -4.62 -1.28
C LEU A 28 7.62 -5.85 -1.80
N PHE A 29 6.90 -6.77 -2.44
CA PHE A 29 7.50 -7.93 -3.09
C PHE A 29 8.55 -7.51 -4.13
N PHE A 30 8.23 -6.56 -5.02
CA PHE A 30 9.17 -6.09 -6.03
C PHE A 30 10.35 -5.31 -5.45
N VAL A 31 10.14 -4.49 -4.43
CA VAL A 31 11.24 -3.82 -3.70
C VAL A 31 12.22 -4.86 -3.17
N VAL A 32 11.74 -5.88 -2.46
CA VAL A 32 12.59 -6.95 -1.92
C VAL A 32 13.27 -7.73 -3.04
N LEU A 33 12.53 -8.09 -4.10
CA LEU A 33 13.09 -8.80 -5.24
C LEU A 33 14.23 -8.02 -5.88
N PHE A 34 14.08 -6.71 -6.07
CA PHE A 34 15.04 -5.83 -6.72
C PHE A 34 16.23 -5.43 -5.85
N LEU A 35 16.08 -5.50 -4.53
CA LEU A 35 17.21 -5.40 -3.59
C LEU A 35 18.10 -6.65 -3.63
N LEU A 36 17.51 -7.83 -3.88
CA LEU A 36 18.23 -9.11 -3.90
C LEU A 36 18.76 -9.47 -5.29
N TYR A 37 18.01 -9.13 -6.33
CA TYR A 37 18.31 -9.46 -7.71
C TYR A 37 18.23 -8.19 -8.56
N MET A 38 19.32 -7.90 -9.26
CA MET A 38 19.44 -6.76 -10.16
C MET A 38 19.28 -7.26 -11.60
N PRO A 39 18.08 -7.22 -12.20
CA PRO A 39 17.85 -7.75 -13.55
C PRO A 39 18.33 -6.81 -14.66
N TRP A 40 18.83 -5.62 -14.31
CA TRP A 40 19.44 -4.66 -15.20
C TRP A 40 20.96 -4.67 -15.05
N GLU A 41 21.68 -4.20 -16.07
CA GLU A 41 23.14 -4.00 -16.01
C GLU A 41 23.53 -3.04 -14.86
N GLU A 42 24.82 -2.98 -14.47
CA GLU A 42 25.35 -2.09 -13.43
C GLU A 42 25.31 -0.59 -13.84
N ASN A 43 24.11 -0.11 -14.16
CA ASN A 43 23.80 1.25 -14.53
C ASN A 43 23.13 1.93 -13.34
N LEU A 44 23.82 2.93 -12.77
CA LEU A 44 23.33 3.66 -11.60
C LEU A 44 21.98 4.33 -11.87
N PHE A 45 21.79 4.91 -13.06
CA PHE A 45 20.53 5.60 -13.41
C PHE A 45 19.35 4.62 -13.41
N LEU A 46 19.47 3.48 -14.09
CA LEU A 46 18.41 2.47 -14.11
C LEU A 46 18.12 1.92 -12.71
N THR A 47 19.15 1.74 -11.89
CA THR A 47 19.01 1.27 -10.51
C THR A 47 18.20 2.23 -9.66
N VAL A 48 18.55 3.52 -9.71
CA VAL A 48 17.86 4.58 -8.97
C VAL A 48 16.42 4.70 -9.45
N VAL A 49 16.18 4.70 -10.75
CA VAL A 49 14.83 4.81 -11.31
C VAL A 49 13.96 3.62 -10.92
N SER A 50 14.45 2.38 -11.04
CA SER A 50 13.71 1.18 -10.65
C SER A 50 13.34 1.16 -9.16
N HIS A 51 14.28 1.54 -8.28
CA HIS A 51 14.01 1.63 -6.85
C HIS A 51 13.08 2.80 -6.52
N PHE A 52 13.23 3.94 -7.20
CA PHE A 52 12.31 5.06 -7.04
C PHE A 52 10.88 4.68 -7.44
N LEU A 53 10.70 4.06 -8.60
CA LEU A 53 9.39 3.62 -9.11
C LEU A 53 8.71 2.55 -8.26
N THR A 54 9.43 1.89 -7.36
CA THR A 54 8.87 0.87 -6.46
C THR A 54 8.70 1.39 -5.04
N ILE A 55 9.73 2.01 -4.47
CA ILE A 55 9.74 2.53 -3.10
C ILE A 55 8.85 3.77 -2.96
N PHE A 56 8.92 4.72 -3.89
CA PHE A 56 8.13 5.95 -3.80
C PHE A 56 6.62 5.69 -3.73
N PRO A 57 6.00 4.92 -4.67
CA PRO A 57 4.57 4.62 -4.57
C PRO A 57 4.24 3.77 -3.35
N LEU A 58 5.13 2.87 -2.91
CA LEU A 58 4.92 2.10 -1.68
C LEU A 58 4.78 3.03 -0.47
N LEU A 59 5.70 3.97 -0.30
CA LEU A 59 5.66 4.96 0.77
C LEU A 59 4.43 5.86 0.67
N MET A 60 4.06 6.26 -0.54
CA MET A 60 2.86 7.06 -0.75
C MET A 60 1.58 6.31 -0.37
N LEU A 61 1.46 5.02 -0.73
CA LEU A 61 0.32 4.20 -0.34
C LEU A 61 0.25 3.99 1.17
N VAL A 62 1.39 3.76 1.84
CA VAL A 62 1.46 3.69 3.30
C VAL A 62 0.96 4.99 3.93
N LEU A 63 1.42 6.14 3.40
CA LEU A 63 1.01 7.45 3.88
C LEU A 63 -0.50 7.68 3.72
N VAL A 64 -1.03 7.46 2.51
CA VAL A 64 -2.45 7.67 2.22
C VAL A 64 -3.31 6.73 3.07
N THR A 65 -2.94 5.45 3.17
CA THR A 65 -3.65 4.45 3.98
C THR A 65 -3.67 4.86 5.46
N TYR A 66 -2.54 5.33 5.99
CA TYR A 66 -2.45 5.80 7.37
C TYR A 66 -3.34 7.02 7.62
N VAL A 67 -3.33 7.99 6.69
CA VAL A 67 -4.19 9.17 6.78
C VAL A 67 -5.66 8.77 6.73
N SER A 68 -6.06 7.89 5.81
CA SER A 68 -7.43 7.39 5.71
C SER A 68 -7.88 6.68 6.99
N ALA A 69 -7.06 5.79 7.54
CA ALA A 69 -7.36 5.09 8.80
C ALA A 69 -7.57 6.07 9.96
N ARG A 70 -6.76 7.15 10.01
CA ARG A 70 -6.86 8.18 11.05
C ARG A 70 -8.13 9.02 10.90
N VAL A 71 -8.56 9.31 9.68
CA VAL A 71 -9.81 10.05 9.41
C VAL A 71 -11.01 9.20 9.82
N ILE A 72 -11.08 7.94 9.39
CA ILE A 72 -12.16 7.01 9.76
C ILE A 72 -12.27 6.85 11.28
N SER A 73 -11.13 6.75 11.98
CA SER A 73 -11.11 6.63 13.44
C SER A 73 -11.67 7.87 14.14
N ARG A 74 -11.46 9.08 13.56
CA ARG A 74 -11.97 10.34 14.12
C ARG A 74 -13.47 10.47 13.97
N ASP A 75 -14.01 10.12 12.79
CA ASP A 75 -15.45 10.21 12.52
C ASP A 75 -16.27 9.27 13.42
N GLN A 76 -15.69 8.17 13.90
CA GLN A 76 -16.35 7.27 14.85
C GLN A 76 -16.42 7.78 16.30
N HIS A 77 -15.63 8.81 16.65
CA HIS A 77 -15.54 9.35 18.02
C HIS A 77 -16.20 10.74 18.17
N ALA A 78 -16.74 11.31 17.09
CA ALA A 78 -17.45 12.59 17.06
C ALA A 78 -18.97 12.39 17.08
#